data_AF-A0A918W859-F1
#
_entry.id   AF-A0A918W859-F1
#
_cell.length_a   1.000
_cell.length_b   1.000
_cell.length_c   1.000
_cell.angle_alpha   90.00
_cell.angle_beta   90.00
_cell.angle_gamma   90.00
#
_symmetry.space_group_name_H-M   'P 1'
#
loop_
_entity.id
_entity.type
_entity.pdbx_description
1 polymer ?
#
loop_
_entity_poly.entity_id
_entity_poly.type
_entity_poly.pdbx_seq_one_letter_code
_entity_poly.pdbx_strand_id
1 'polypeptide(L)'
;MTAPARPGAFREGTGVRNGTGVRGRRKALAVAGALLLAVVTALLAGQPSSAANRTAAAVEPLGVPFLPSPYPLRVTIDSMVAVSLTVDKGVTIRLSDGTTRVTNKYTFTKLQIRSHMNVTQRADGHTLTIDVPNEGSLGGYDSAGRPETTTMWGNITNVCVRVLLKICGVQGLLDFFGSLIPLTAGAEDFAGDIYAIRTVDDHAALDSTDNPVHLPGTITVTTP
;
A
#
# COMPACT_ATOMS: atom_id res chain seq x y z
N MET A 1 -52.22 -10.41 -49.37
CA MET A 1 -53.15 -9.79 -50.34
C MET A 1 -53.53 -8.41 -49.83
N THR A 2 -53.67 -7.44 -50.74
CA THR A 2 -54.44 -6.18 -50.61
C THR A 2 -54.32 -5.30 -49.35
N ALA A 3 -53.74 -4.10 -49.54
CA ALA A 3 -54.16 -2.87 -48.84
C ALA A 3 -55.58 -2.44 -49.30
N PRO A 4 -56.29 -1.46 -48.67
CA PRO A 4 -55.91 -0.03 -48.57
C PRO A 4 -56.06 0.50 -47.10
N ALA A 5 -56.20 1.79 -46.71
CA ALA A 5 -56.42 3.04 -47.44
C ALA A 5 -55.95 4.32 -46.66
N ARG A 6 -56.22 5.49 -47.25
CA ARG A 6 -56.44 6.84 -46.62
C ARG A 6 -57.87 7.31 -47.08
N PRO A 7 -58.34 8.57 -47.01
CA PRO A 7 -57.86 9.81 -46.36
C PRO A 7 -58.96 10.65 -45.65
N GLY A 8 -58.63 11.88 -45.22
CA GLY A 8 -59.57 12.99 -45.04
C GLY A 8 -59.24 13.90 -43.84
N ALA A 9 -59.50 15.21 -43.83
CA ALA A 9 -59.86 16.15 -44.90
C ALA A 9 -59.71 17.61 -44.36
N PHE A 10 -60.02 18.60 -45.21
CA PHE A 10 -60.37 20.01 -44.86
C PHE A 10 -59.26 20.96 -44.33
N ARG A 11 -59.31 22.29 -44.52
CA ARG A 11 -59.90 23.20 -45.55
C ARG A 11 -59.47 24.65 -45.24
N GLU A 12 -59.55 25.55 -46.24
CA GLU A 12 -59.45 27.04 -46.14
C GLU A 12 -58.10 27.63 -45.63
N GLY A 13 -57.54 28.72 -46.15
CA GLY A 13 -58.05 29.73 -47.09
C GLY A 13 -58.59 30.95 -46.34
N THR A 14 -57.78 31.91 -45.91
CA THR A 14 -57.39 33.16 -46.62
C THR A 14 -56.57 33.98 -45.59
N GLY A 15 -55.64 34.90 -45.88
CA GLY A 15 -55.60 35.97 -46.87
C GLY A 15 -55.84 37.33 -46.18
N VAL A 16 -54.85 38.26 -46.24
CA VAL A 16 -54.88 39.75 -46.06
C VAL A 16 -53.64 40.28 -45.29
N ARG A 17 -53.33 41.57 -45.48
CA ARG A 17 -52.00 42.19 -45.53
C ARG A 17 -51.62 43.07 -44.32
N ASN A 18 -50.32 43.40 -44.29
CA ASN A 18 -49.67 44.62 -43.77
C ASN A 18 -49.62 44.88 -42.26
N GLY A 19 -48.39 45.09 -41.76
CA GLY A 19 -48.10 45.54 -40.39
C GLY A 19 -46.59 45.64 -40.13
N THR A 20 -46.09 46.87 -40.13
CA THR A 20 -44.69 47.28 -39.89
C THR A 20 -44.02 46.70 -38.63
N GLY A 21 -42.67 46.56 -38.65
CA GLY A 21 -41.87 46.70 -37.41
C GLY A 21 -41.10 45.49 -36.83
N VAL A 22 -40.47 44.61 -37.63
CA VAL A 22 -39.75 43.42 -37.07
C VAL A 22 -38.27 43.25 -37.52
N ARG A 23 -37.61 44.29 -38.04
CA ARG A 23 -36.14 44.22 -38.31
C ARG A 23 -35.26 44.38 -37.05
N GLY A 24 -35.77 44.95 -35.95
CA GLY A 24 -35.05 45.06 -34.69
C GLY A 24 -34.95 43.75 -33.88
N ARG A 25 -36.01 42.93 -33.87
CA ARG A 25 -36.06 41.69 -33.05
C ARG A 25 -35.01 40.63 -33.44
N ARG A 26 -34.59 40.58 -34.71
CA ARG A 26 -33.64 39.56 -35.20
C ARG A 26 -32.20 39.76 -34.70
N LYS A 27 -31.78 40.99 -34.36
CA LYS A 27 -30.46 41.24 -33.77
C LYS A 27 -30.41 40.94 -32.27
N ALA A 28 -31.51 41.21 -31.54
CA ALA A 28 -31.62 40.88 -30.12
C ALA A 28 -31.59 39.37 -29.84
N LEU A 29 -32.25 38.57 -30.68
CA LEU A 29 -32.27 37.10 -30.57
C LEU A 29 -30.88 36.46 -30.74
N ALA A 30 -30.02 37.01 -31.60
CA ALA A 30 -28.66 36.49 -31.79
C ALA A 30 -27.77 36.71 -30.55
N VAL A 31 -27.89 37.88 -29.90
CA VAL A 31 -27.14 38.19 -28.67
C VAL A 31 -27.64 37.36 -27.49
N ALA A 32 -28.96 37.17 -27.35
CA ALA A 32 -29.55 36.31 -26.33
C ALA A 32 -29.11 34.83 -26.49
N GLY A 33 -29.06 34.34 -27.73
CA GLY A 33 -28.56 32.99 -28.02
C GLY A 33 -27.09 32.79 -27.65
N ALA A 34 -26.23 33.77 -27.96
CA ALA A 34 -24.80 33.71 -27.62
C ALA A 34 -24.56 33.74 -26.10
N LEU A 35 -25.30 34.57 -25.36
CA LEU A 35 -25.22 34.62 -23.88
C LEU A 35 -25.72 33.32 -23.24
N LEU A 36 -26.82 32.74 -23.72
CA LEU A 36 -27.31 31.45 -23.21
C LEU A 36 -26.32 30.31 -23.47
N LEU A 37 -25.65 30.28 -24.63
CA LEU A 37 -24.65 29.26 -24.92
C LEU A 37 -23.43 29.37 -23.99
N ALA A 38 -22.97 30.59 -23.70
CA ALA A 38 -21.86 30.84 -22.79
C ALA A 38 -22.17 30.45 -21.33
N VAL A 39 -23.40 30.74 -20.85
CA VAL A 39 -23.86 30.35 -19.51
C VAL A 39 -23.98 28.82 -19.38
N VAL A 40 -24.47 28.12 -20.42
CA VAL A 40 -24.54 26.66 -20.41
C VAL A 40 -23.14 26.02 -20.41
N THR A 41 -22.18 26.55 -21.19
CA THR A 41 -20.79 26.04 -21.12
C THR A 41 -20.12 26.31 -19.78
N ALA A 42 -20.40 27.44 -19.12
CA ALA A 42 -19.88 27.74 -17.78
C ALA A 42 -20.49 26.85 -16.68
N LEU A 43 -21.74 26.39 -16.86
CA LEU A 43 -22.41 25.47 -15.91
C LEU A 43 -21.99 24.00 -16.10
N LEU A 44 -21.57 23.60 -17.31
CA LEU A 44 -20.97 22.28 -17.57
C LEU A 44 -19.47 22.23 -17.27
N ALA A 45 -18.75 23.35 -17.43
CA ALA A 45 -17.36 23.51 -16.98
C ALA A 45 -17.31 23.91 -15.49
N GLY A 46 -17.86 23.05 -14.63
CA GLY A 46 -17.85 23.21 -13.17
C GLY A 46 -16.46 23.06 -12.56
N GLN A 47 -15.56 24.01 -12.83
CA GLN A 47 -14.28 24.18 -12.15
C GLN A 47 -14.41 25.21 -11.01
N PRO A 48 -14.71 24.80 -9.77
CA PRO A 48 -14.50 25.68 -8.62
C PRO A 48 -12.99 25.89 -8.44
N SER A 49 -12.52 27.08 -8.78
CA SER A 49 -11.15 27.53 -8.48
C SER A 49 -11.01 27.83 -6.98
N SER A 50 -11.00 26.79 -6.15
CA SER A 50 -10.73 26.90 -4.71
C SER A 50 -9.25 27.08 -4.45
N ALA A 51 -8.77 28.32 -4.59
CA ALA A 51 -7.48 28.76 -4.05
C ALA A 51 -7.60 29.09 -2.55
N ALA A 52 -8.02 28.12 -1.74
CA ALA A 52 -8.07 28.19 -0.28
C ALA A 52 -7.80 26.79 0.28
N ASN A 53 -6.94 26.68 1.29
CA ASN A 53 -6.45 25.41 1.84
C ASN A 53 -5.98 24.39 0.78
N ARG A 54 -4.84 24.69 0.13
CA ARG A 54 -3.80 23.65 0.20
C ARG A 54 -3.32 23.61 1.64
N THR A 55 -3.95 22.74 2.45
CA THR A 55 -3.17 22.01 3.44
C THR A 55 -1.90 21.56 2.73
N ALA A 56 -0.73 21.86 3.31
CA ALA A 56 0.49 21.24 2.83
C ALA A 56 0.18 19.74 2.75
N ALA A 57 0.36 19.14 1.57
CA ALA A 57 0.04 17.72 1.38
C ALA A 57 0.68 16.99 2.55
N ALA A 58 -0.14 16.37 3.40
CA ALA A 58 0.34 15.74 4.62
C ALA A 58 1.50 14.85 4.17
N VAL A 59 2.70 15.07 4.72
CA VAL A 59 3.91 14.40 4.24
C VAL A 59 3.68 12.93 4.50
N GLU A 60 3.20 12.23 3.46
CA GLU A 60 2.71 10.88 3.59
C GLU A 60 3.94 10.04 3.93
N PRO A 61 4.03 9.51 5.16
CA PRO A 61 5.25 8.91 5.62
C PRO A 61 5.53 7.72 4.72
N LEU A 62 6.62 7.79 3.96
CA LEU A 62 6.97 6.83 2.91
C LEU A 62 7.26 5.48 3.54
N GLY A 63 6.20 4.69 3.73
CA GLY A 63 6.13 3.29 4.14
C GLY A 63 6.57 2.96 5.58
N VAL A 64 7.54 3.68 6.15
CA VAL A 64 8.24 3.35 7.41
C VAL A 64 8.17 4.49 8.44
N PRO A 65 8.12 4.19 9.75
CA PRO A 65 8.06 5.20 10.82
C PRO A 65 9.42 5.74 11.25
N PHE A 66 10.52 5.20 10.71
CA PHE A 66 11.88 5.71 10.85
C PHE A 66 12.57 5.70 9.49
N LEU A 67 13.66 6.44 9.35
CA LEU A 67 14.40 6.57 8.10
C LEU A 67 15.48 5.46 8.02
N PRO A 68 15.32 4.39 7.22
CA PRO A 68 16.18 3.21 7.27
C PRO A 68 17.46 3.40 6.44
N SER A 69 18.51 2.64 6.77
CA SER A 69 19.77 2.62 6.02
C SER A 69 19.55 2.21 4.56
N PRO A 70 20.29 2.80 3.58
CA PRO A 70 20.28 2.31 2.20
C PRO A 70 20.92 0.92 2.05
N TYR A 71 21.71 0.48 3.04
CA TYR A 71 22.30 -0.84 3.11
C TYR A 71 21.33 -1.82 3.82
N PRO A 72 20.70 -2.78 3.12
CA PRO A 72 19.76 -3.70 3.75
C PRO A 72 20.47 -4.69 4.68
N LEU A 73 19.72 -5.16 5.68
CA LEU A 73 20.04 -6.32 6.48
C LEU A 73 19.78 -7.58 5.63
N ARG A 74 20.82 -8.34 5.31
CA ARG A 74 20.70 -9.68 4.76
C ARG A 74 20.31 -10.62 5.89
N VAL A 75 19.07 -11.06 5.92
CA VAL A 75 18.53 -11.96 6.95
C VAL A 75 18.38 -13.36 6.36
N THR A 76 18.95 -14.36 7.02
CA THR A 76 18.71 -15.78 6.74
C THR A 76 18.20 -16.49 8.00
N ILE A 77 17.19 -17.35 7.86
CA ILE A 77 16.65 -18.15 8.96
C ILE A 77 16.39 -19.57 8.47
N ASP A 78 17.04 -20.55 9.10
CA ASP A 78 16.98 -21.95 8.68
C ASP A 78 15.59 -22.56 8.91
N SER A 79 14.96 -22.24 10.04
CA SER A 79 13.60 -22.65 10.37
C SER A 79 12.91 -21.62 11.25
N MET A 80 11.67 -21.28 10.89
CA MET A 80 10.84 -20.30 11.59
C MET A 80 9.35 -20.67 11.54
N VAL A 81 8.56 -20.09 12.44
CA VAL A 81 7.10 -20.07 12.36
C VAL A 81 6.63 -18.64 12.55
N ALA A 82 5.93 -18.11 11.56
CA ALA A 82 5.17 -16.87 11.70
C ALA A 82 3.76 -17.17 12.22
N VAL A 83 3.16 -16.20 12.90
CA VAL A 83 1.77 -16.21 13.37
C VAL A 83 1.12 -14.91 12.91
N SER A 84 -0.06 -15.01 12.30
CA SER A 84 -0.84 -13.88 11.76
C SER A 84 -0.06 -13.03 10.74
N LEU A 85 0.68 -13.68 9.84
CA LEU A 85 1.43 -13.00 8.78
C LEU A 85 0.47 -12.36 7.76
N THR A 86 0.64 -11.06 7.49
CA THR A 86 0.02 -10.32 6.39
C THR A 86 1.07 -9.61 5.55
N VAL A 87 0.78 -9.35 4.27
CA VAL A 87 1.75 -8.81 3.30
C VAL A 87 1.14 -7.71 2.43
N ASP A 88 1.63 -6.48 2.57
CA ASP A 88 1.36 -5.39 1.63
C ASP A 88 2.47 -5.36 0.58
N LYS A 89 2.15 -5.63 -0.69
CA LYS A 89 3.13 -5.67 -1.79
C LYS A 89 3.32 -4.28 -2.43
N GLY A 90 4.53 -3.96 -2.86
CA GLY A 90 4.82 -2.75 -3.65
C GLY A 90 4.78 -1.43 -2.86
N VAL A 91 4.99 -1.48 -1.54
CA VAL A 91 5.09 -0.30 -0.68
C VAL A 91 6.35 0.50 -1.02
N THR A 92 6.23 1.82 -1.18
CA THR A 92 7.39 2.71 -1.36
C THR A 92 7.88 3.20 -0.01
N ILE A 93 9.16 2.93 0.30
CA ILE A 93 9.88 3.45 1.47
C ILE A 93 10.88 4.54 1.08
N ARG A 94 11.22 5.43 2.02
CA ARG A 94 12.32 6.40 1.87
C ARG A 94 13.49 6.02 2.77
N LEU A 95 14.71 6.10 2.23
CA LEU A 95 15.96 5.72 2.87
C LEU A 95 16.70 6.94 3.46
N SER A 96 17.72 6.69 4.30
CA SER A 96 18.48 7.72 5.01
C SER A 96 19.44 8.53 4.13
N ASP A 97 19.78 8.03 2.95
CA ASP A 97 20.45 8.79 1.88
C ASP A 97 19.48 9.71 1.11
N GLY A 98 18.18 9.68 1.45
CA GLY A 98 17.12 10.44 0.81
C GLY A 98 16.47 9.77 -0.40
N THR A 99 17.00 8.63 -0.87
CA THR A 99 16.45 7.85 -2.00
C THR A 99 15.16 7.11 -1.60
N THR A 100 14.46 6.52 -2.58
CA THR A 100 13.28 5.68 -2.35
C THR A 100 13.47 4.27 -2.89
N ARG A 101 12.78 3.30 -2.29
CA ARG A 101 12.74 1.90 -2.73
C ARG A 101 11.31 1.39 -2.71
N VAL A 102 10.96 0.59 -3.71
CA VAL A 102 9.73 -0.22 -3.71
C VAL A 102 10.07 -1.57 -3.09
N THR A 103 9.26 -2.02 -2.14
CA THR A 103 9.50 -3.21 -1.33
C THR A 103 8.18 -3.80 -0.83
N ASN A 104 8.21 -4.89 -0.08
CA ASN A 104 7.00 -5.41 0.58
C ASN A 104 7.04 -5.09 2.08
N LYS A 105 5.87 -4.91 2.68
CA LYS A 105 5.68 -4.78 4.13
C LYS A 105 5.05 -6.07 4.64
N TYR A 106 5.74 -6.75 5.54
CA TYR A 106 5.32 -7.98 6.21
C TYR A 106 4.94 -7.63 7.64
N THR A 107 3.74 -7.99 8.09
CA THR A 107 3.28 -7.75 9.47
C THR A 107 2.91 -9.08 10.13
N PHE A 108 3.35 -9.34 11.35
CA PHE A 108 3.06 -10.57 12.09
C PHE A 108 2.97 -10.32 13.59
N THR A 109 2.17 -11.13 14.28
CA THR A 109 2.09 -11.10 15.75
C THR A 109 3.29 -11.78 16.37
N LYS A 110 3.70 -12.94 15.85
CA LYS A 110 4.90 -13.62 16.36
C LYS A 110 5.69 -14.25 15.22
N LEU A 111 7.00 -14.08 15.23
CA LEU A 111 7.93 -14.88 14.47
C LEU A 111 8.81 -15.63 15.47
N GLN A 112 8.64 -16.94 15.54
CA GLN A 112 9.51 -17.83 16.31
C GLN A 112 10.58 -18.38 15.39
N ILE A 113 11.85 -18.10 15.69
CA ILE A 113 13.02 -18.78 15.12
C ILE A 113 13.17 -20.11 15.88
N ARG A 114 13.36 -21.21 15.14
CA ARG A 114 13.44 -22.59 15.69
C ARG A 114 14.83 -23.21 15.61
N SER A 115 15.76 -22.56 14.90
CA SER A 115 17.12 -23.02 14.63
C SER A 115 17.97 -21.79 14.32
N HIS A 116 19.00 -21.90 13.48
CA HIS A 116 19.87 -20.76 13.17
C HIS A 116 19.12 -19.56 12.53
N MET A 117 19.45 -18.35 12.99
CA MET A 117 19.23 -17.10 12.27
C MET A 117 20.53 -16.32 12.20
N ASN A 118 20.84 -15.80 11.01
CA ASN A 118 21.96 -14.90 10.77
C ASN A 118 21.47 -13.60 10.14
N VAL A 119 22.01 -12.48 10.60
CA VAL A 119 21.80 -11.16 10.01
C VAL A 119 23.14 -10.56 9.69
N THR A 120 23.37 -10.16 8.43
CA THR A 120 24.55 -9.37 8.06
C THR A 120 24.17 -8.05 7.43
N GLN A 121 24.84 -6.97 7.82
CA GLN A 121 24.78 -5.68 7.13
C GLN A 121 26.20 -5.25 6.81
N ARG A 122 26.43 -4.84 5.56
CA ARG A 122 27.69 -4.24 5.11
C ARG A 122 27.41 -2.80 4.72
N ALA A 123 28.03 -1.86 5.43
CA ALA A 123 27.82 -0.42 5.26
C ALA A 123 29.16 0.29 5.44
N ASP A 124 29.58 1.06 4.43
CA ASP A 124 30.75 1.96 4.50
C ASP A 124 32.05 1.32 5.05
N GLY A 125 32.31 0.06 4.69
CA GLY A 125 33.48 -0.71 5.13
C GLY A 125 33.28 -1.48 6.45
N HIS A 126 32.23 -1.20 7.21
CA HIS A 126 31.85 -1.93 8.40
C HIS A 126 31.00 -3.17 8.06
N THR A 127 31.15 -4.25 8.84
CA THR A 127 30.26 -5.41 8.79
C THR A 127 29.65 -5.65 10.17
N LEU A 128 28.34 -5.46 10.29
CA LEU A 128 27.54 -5.95 11.41
C LEU A 128 27.13 -7.40 11.11
N THR A 129 27.33 -8.29 12.07
CA THR A 129 26.79 -9.66 12.07
C THR A 129 26.04 -9.90 13.37
N ILE A 130 24.80 -10.38 13.29
CA ILE A 130 24.05 -10.93 14.42
C ILE A 130 23.87 -12.41 14.14
N ASP A 131 24.39 -13.26 15.02
CA ASP A 131 24.30 -14.71 14.90
C ASP A 131 23.52 -15.29 16.07
N VAL A 132 22.38 -15.92 15.77
CA VAL A 132 21.45 -16.52 16.72
C VAL A 132 21.52 -18.04 16.50
N PRO A 133 22.34 -18.77 17.28
CA PRO A 133 22.65 -20.19 17.03
C PRO A 133 21.47 -21.14 17.28
N ASN A 134 20.50 -20.72 18.09
CA ASN A 134 19.36 -21.52 18.54
C ASN A 134 18.05 -20.71 18.38
N GLU A 135 17.01 -21.08 19.12
CA GLU A 135 15.71 -20.39 19.08
C GLU A 135 15.78 -18.90 19.46
N GLY A 136 14.82 -18.13 18.94
CA GLY A 136 14.61 -16.72 19.25
C GLY A 136 13.23 -16.25 18.80
N SER A 137 12.83 -15.03 19.12
CA SER A 137 11.53 -14.48 18.71
C SER A 137 11.52 -12.98 18.42
N LEU A 138 10.63 -12.60 17.50
CA LEU A 138 10.22 -11.21 17.22
C LEU A 138 8.70 -11.09 17.31
N GLY A 139 8.20 -10.13 18.08
CA GLY A 139 6.82 -10.09 18.55
C GLY A 139 6.49 -11.28 19.45
N GLY A 140 5.23 -11.35 19.86
CA GLY A 140 4.79 -12.32 20.84
C GLY A 140 3.45 -11.95 21.44
N TYR A 141 3.32 -12.28 22.72
CA TYR A 141 2.26 -11.82 23.59
C TYR A 141 2.92 -11.37 24.89
N ASP A 142 2.48 -10.23 25.40
CA ASP A 142 2.93 -9.75 26.72
C ASP A 142 2.45 -10.70 27.84
N SER A 143 2.90 -10.45 29.07
CA SER A 143 2.47 -11.20 30.26
C SER A 143 0.95 -11.16 30.54
N ALA A 144 0.21 -10.24 29.92
CA ALA A 144 -1.24 -10.14 29.97
C ALA A 144 -1.97 -10.85 28.79
N GLY A 145 -1.23 -11.46 27.85
CA GLY A 145 -1.76 -12.16 26.69
C GLY A 145 -2.18 -11.27 25.52
N ARG A 146 -1.72 -10.01 25.47
CA ARG A 146 -1.99 -9.05 24.38
C ARG A 146 -0.94 -9.18 23.27
N PRO A 147 -1.33 -9.10 21.98
CA PRO A 147 -0.44 -9.37 20.86
C PRO A 147 0.53 -8.21 20.59
N GLU A 148 1.83 -8.46 20.74
CA GLU A 148 2.89 -7.54 20.33
C GLU A 148 3.08 -7.69 18.81
N THR A 149 3.21 -6.61 18.05
CA THR A 149 3.24 -6.70 16.58
C THR A 149 4.59 -6.32 16.01
N THR A 150 5.14 -7.17 15.13
CA THR A 150 6.33 -6.85 14.33
C THR A 150 5.97 -6.57 12.89
N THR A 151 6.53 -5.50 12.34
CA THR A 151 6.51 -5.15 10.93
C THR A 151 7.93 -5.18 10.36
N MET A 152 8.11 -5.81 9.20
CA MET A 152 9.36 -5.80 8.43
C MET A 152 9.11 -5.21 7.05
N TRP A 153 10.03 -4.40 6.54
CA TRP A 153 10.01 -3.88 5.18
C TRP A 153 11.22 -4.38 4.43
N GLY A 154 10.98 -5.15 3.36
CA GLY A 154 12.05 -5.82 2.64
C GLY A 154 11.55 -6.67 1.48
N ASN A 155 12.48 -7.40 0.87
CA ASN A 155 12.20 -8.36 -0.20
C ASN A 155 12.68 -9.74 0.23
N ILE A 156 11.75 -10.69 0.37
CA ILE A 156 12.07 -12.09 0.57
C ILE A 156 12.52 -12.67 -0.78
N THR A 157 13.70 -13.28 -0.82
CA THR A 157 14.33 -13.89 -2.00
C THR A 157 14.18 -15.41 -2.03
N ASN A 158 14.13 -16.05 -0.85
CA ASN A 158 13.76 -17.46 -0.72
C ASN A 158 12.92 -17.67 0.55
N VAL A 159 12.02 -18.65 0.46
CA VAL A 159 11.31 -19.25 1.59
C VAL A 159 10.75 -20.58 1.12
N CYS A 160 10.90 -21.61 1.95
CA CYS A 160 10.26 -22.89 1.80
C CYS A 160 9.21 -23.08 2.89
N VAL A 161 8.11 -23.78 2.64
CA VAL A 161 7.14 -24.19 3.66
C VAL A 161 6.99 -25.71 3.66
N ARG A 162 6.90 -26.28 4.86
CA ARG A 162 6.71 -27.72 5.07
C ARG A 162 5.32 -27.99 5.62
N VAL A 163 4.42 -28.45 4.74
CA VAL A 163 3.08 -28.93 5.12
C VAL A 163 3.03 -30.46 5.15
N LEU A 164 3.48 -31.09 4.06
CA LEU A 164 3.66 -32.54 3.90
C LEU A 164 4.93 -32.85 3.09
N LEU A 165 5.17 -32.05 2.06
CA LEU A 165 6.42 -31.97 1.30
C LEU A 165 7.00 -30.55 1.44
N LYS A 166 8.31 -30.38 1.25
CA LYS A 166 8.98 -29.07 1.26
C LYS A 166 8.74 -28.37 -0.08
N ILE A 167 7.99 -27.27 -0.06
CA ILE A 167 7.69 -26.45 -1.24
C ILE A 167 8.46 -25.14 -1.10
N CYS A 168 9.37 -24.86 -2.05
CA CYS A 168 10.21 -23.66 -2.04
C CYS A 168 9.82 -22.71 -3.19
N GLY A 169 9.76 -21.41 -2.90
CA GLY A 169 9.59 -20.38 -3.93
C GLY A 169 8.74 -19.20 -3.48
N VAL A 170 9.23 -17.98 -3.74
CA VAL A 170 8.61 -16.74 -3.22
C VAL A 170 7.30 -16.36 -3.91
N GLN A 171 7.13 -16.60 -5.21
CA GLN A 171 5.95 -16.12 -5.95
C GLN A 171 4.67 -16.85 -5.54
N GLY A 172 4.61 -18.18 -5.73
CA GLY A 172 3.42 -18.97 -5.38
C GLY A 172 3.07 -18.95 -3.89
N LEU A 173 4.07 -18.79 -3.02
CA LEU A 173 3.87 -18.77 -1.57
C LEU A 173 3.39 -17.39 -1.07
N LEU A 174 3.89 -16.27 -1.62
CA LEU A 174 3.39 -14.93 -1.29
C LEU A 174 2.00 -14.64 -1.89
N ASP A 175 1.54 -15.42 -2.86
CA ASP A 175 0.15 -15.39 -3.31
C ASP A 175 -0.75 -16.26 -2.42
N PHE A 176 -0.24 -17.36 -1.86
CA PHE A 176 -0.90 -18.15 -0.81
C PHE A 176 -1.08 -17.34 0.50
N PHE A 177 -0.05 -16.58 0.93
CA PHE A 177 -0.12 -15.65 2.06
C PHE A 177 -0.88 -14.34 1.77
N GLY A 178 -1.24 -14.06 0.51
CA GLY A 178 -2.07 -12.92 0.15
C GLY A 178 -3.54 -13.08 0.56
N SER A 179 -3.96 -14.31 0.86
CA SER A 179 -5.21 -14.62 1.55
C SER A 179 -4.99 -14.59 3.06
N LEU A 180 -5.94 -14.03 3.80
CA LEU A 180 -5.87 -13.72 5.23
C LEU A 180 -6.03 -14.98 6.10
N ILE A 181 -5.14 -15.95 5.92
CA ILE A 181 -5.15 -17.23 6.64
C ILE A 181 -4.18 -17.11 7.83
N PRO A 182 -4.62 -17.44 9.07
CA PRO A 182 -3.75 -17.51 10.25
C PRO A 182 -2.82 -18.73 10.14
N LEU A 183 -1.83 -18.62 9.27
CA LEU A 183 -0.88 -19.66 8.98
C LEU A 183 0.19 -19.70 10.07
N THR A 184 -0.04 -20.53 11.09
CA THR A 184 1.02 -21.16 11.90
C THR A 184 1.81 -22.14 11.03
N ALA A 185 2.35 -21.65 9.92
CA ALA A 185 3.09 -22.42 8.93
C ALA A 185 4.57 -22.40 9.26
N GLY A 186 5.16 -23.59 9.39
CA GLY A 186 6.60 -23.75 9.45
C GLY A 186 7.23 -23.37 8.11
N ALA A 187 8.07 -22.35 8.13
CA ALA A 187 8.93 -21.96 7.04
C ALA A 187 10.38 -22.42 7.29
N GLU A 188 11.09 -22.72 6.22
CA GLU A 188 12.50 -23.14 6.19
C GLU A 188 13.25 -22.35 5.12
N ASP A 189 14.57 -22.29 5.24
CA ASP A 189 15.50 -21.65 4.28
C ASP A 189 15.08 -20.21 3.90
N PHE A 190 14.55 -19.45 4.87
CA PHE A 190 14.19 -18.05 4.65
C PHE A 190 15.44 -17.24 4.32
N ALA A 191 15.39 -16.45 3.26
CA ALA A 191 16.44 -15.49 2.92
C ALA A 191 15.83 -14.21 2.35
N GLY A 192 16.14 -13.05 2.91
CA GLY A 192 15.62 -11.76 2.45
C GLY A 192 16.53 -10.58 2.73
N ASP A 193 16.31 -9.51 1.98
CA ASP A 193 16.97 -8.21 2.17
C ASP A 193 15.98 -7.26 2.84
N ILE A 194 16.23 -6.91 4.10
CA ILE A 194 15.32 -6.18 4.97
C ILE A 194 15.88 -4.78 5.24
N TYR A 195 15.15 -3.73 4.88
CA TYR A 195 15.54 -2.34 5.11
C TYR A 195 15.17 -1.86 6.51
N ALA A 196 14.03 -2.33 7.03
CA ALA A 196 13.52 -1.92 8.33
C ALA A 196 12.85 -3.10 9.05
N ILE A 197 13.05 -3.19 10.36
CA ILE A 197 12.27 -4.02 11.28
C ILE A 197 11.78 -3.07 12.38
N ARG A 198 10.49 -3.14 12.71
CA ARG A 198 9.90 -2.49 13.88
C ARG A 198 9.07 -3.51 14.62
N THR A 199 9.43 -3.76 15.86
CA THR A 199 8.55 -4.45 16.80
C THR A 199 7.92 -3.42 17.72
N VAL A 200 6.64 -3.60 18.02
CA VAL A 200 5.84 -2.71 18.87
C VAL A 200 5.23 -3.54 19.97
N ASP A 201 5.66 -3.26 21.19
CA ASP A 201 4.84 -3.41 22.38
C ASP A 201 4.19 -2.04 22.65
N ASP A 202 2.86 -1.98 22.55
CA ASP A 202 2.03 -0.81 22.85
C ASP A 202 1.60 -0.76 24.34
N HIS A 203 2.08 -1.71 25.13
CA HIS A 203 1.78 -1.89 26.55
C HIS A 203 3.02 -1.87 27.46
N ALA A 204 4.20 -1.58 26.91
CA ALA A 204 5.47 -1.45 27.61
C ALA A 204 5.39 -0.44 28.77
N ALA A 205 5.18 -0.94 29.99
CA ALA A 205 5.41 -0.17 31.19
C ALA A 205 6.91 0.12 31.37
N LEU A 206 7.27 1.20 32.06
CA LEU A 206 8.69 1.60 32.26
C LEU A 206 9.51 0.59 33.06
N ASP A 207 8.84 -0.33 33.75
CA ASP A 207 9.36 -1.46 34.51
C ASP A 207 9.10 -2.82 33.84
N SER A 208 8.53 -2.85 32.63
CA SER A 208 8.27 -4.08 31.89
C SER A 208 9.56 -4.75 31.42
N THR A 209 9.69 -6.04 31.72
CA THR A 209 10.71 -6.93 31.14
C THR A 209 10.21 -7.67 29.90
N ASP A 210 8.95 -7.46 29.51
CA ASP A 210 8.37 -8.04 28.30
C ASP A 210 8.96 -7.29 27.10
N ASN A 211 10.11 -7.77 26.63
CA ASN A 211 10.75 -7.28 25.42
C ASN A 211 10.27 -8.14 24.25
N PRO A 212 9.58 -7.55 23.25
CA PRO A 212 9.06 -8.30 22.12
C PRO A 212 10.17 -8.76 21.15
N VAL A 213 11.45 -8.53 21.46
CA VAL A 213 12.61 -9.02 20.72
C VAL A 213 13.50 -9.86 21.64
N HIS A 214 13.54 -11.17 21.42
CA HIS A 214 14.44 -12.09 22.10
C HIS A 214 15.31 -12.82 21.08
N LEU A 215 16.52 -12.31 20.85
CA LEU A 215 17.52 -12.93 19.97
C LEU A 215 18.75 -13.36 20.79
N PRO A 216 18.77 -14.56 21.38
CA PRO A 216 19.90 -15.03 22.17
C PRO A 216 21.04 -15.40 21.23
N GLY A 217 22.00 -14.49 21.08
CA GLY A 217 23.02 -14.60 20.06
C GLY A 217 24.21 -13.68 20.31
N THR A 218 25.15 -13.72 19.37
CA THR A 218 26.32 -12.83 19.37
C THR A 218 26.11 -11.69 18.38
N ILE A 219 26.44 -10.48 18.80
CA ILE A 219 26.51 -9.31 17.93
C ILE A 219 27.98 -8.97 17.74
N THR A 220 28.44 -9.05 16.49
CA THR A 220 29.82 -8.72 16.10
C THR A 220 29.81 -7.54 15.14
N VAL A 221 30.63 -6.53 15.41
CA VAL A 221 30.89 -5.43 14.48
C VAL A 221 32.36 -5.47 14.08
N THR A 222 32.61 -5.70 12.80
CA THR A 222 33.96 -5.58 12.22
C THR A 222 34.11 -4.18 11.62
N THR A 223 35.16 -3.46 12.02
CA THR A 223 35.58 -2.19 11.40
C THR A 223 36.68 -2.47 10.36
N PRO A 224 36.95 -1.51 9.45
CA PRO A 224 38.21 -1.48 8.69
C PRO A 224 39.45 -1.51 9.58
#